data_AF-A0A0B8NY93-F1
#
_entry.id   AF-A0A0B8NY93-F1
#
_cell.length_a   1.000
_cell.length_b   1.000
_cell.length_c   1.000
_cell.angle_alpha   90.00
_cell.angle_beta   90.00
_cell.angle_gamma   90.00
#
_symmetry.space_group_name_H-M   'P 1'
#
loop_
_entity.id
_entity.type
_entity.pdbx_description
1 polymer ?
#
loop_
_entity_poly.entity_id
_entity_poly.type
_entity_poly.pdbx_seq_one_letter_code
_entity_poly.pdbx_strand_id
1 'polypeptide(L)'
;MMQSNPSRQQDPSTLASVIGELATQALLVEANLHPKPGLVTARSTGSHSDMDIETFRLSAAALKPFMVEFSRLGLDFSGNDLTQLLTSLRPVGMQAEQEMMMATGQVNTHKGAIFIFGVLCAALGYMSAKGIRFIHCTCKIPFAKCAQE
;
A
#
# COMPACT_ATOMS: atom_id res chain seq x y z
N MET A 1 -30.71 2.81 13.05
CA MET A 1 -29.94 4.03 13.33
C MET A 1 -28.51 3.62 13.68
N MET A 2 -27.54 4.34 13.09
CA MET A 2 -26.09 4.26 13.30
C MET A 2 -25.39 2.96 12.87
N GLN A 3 -25.11 2.86 11.57
CA GLN A 3 -23.96 2.08 11.08
C GLN A 3 -22.71 2.95 11.30
N SER A 4 -21.75 2.41 12.06
CA SER A 4 -20.49 3.07 12.40
C SER A 4 -19.65 3.34 11.15
N ASN A 5 -19.49 4.63 10.84
CA ASN A 5 -18.60 5.14 9.80
C ASN A 5 -17.14 5.00 10.27
N PRO A 6 -16.26 4.23 9.59
CA PRO A 6 -14.87 4.07 10.00
C PRO A 6 -14.05 5.25 9.50
N SER A 7 -14.41 6.46 9.92
CA SER A 7 -13.49 7.61 9.96
C SER A 7 -12.52 7.40 11.13
N ARG A 8 -11.78 6.29 11.14
CA ARG A 8 -10.83 5.94 12.19
C ARG A 8 -9.66 6.92 12.03
N GLN A 9 -9.65 7.98 12.83
CA GLN A 9 -8.55 8.96 12.89
C GLN A 9 -7.26 8.19 13.15
N GLN A 10 -6.45 8.01 12.11
CA GLN A 10 -5.14 7.39 12.21
C GLN A 10 -4.21 8.40 12.87
N ASP A 11 -3.69 8.08 14.04
CA ASP A 11 -2.64 8.87 14.67
C ASP A 11 -1.35 8.71 13.83
N PRO A 12 -0.82 9.79 13.21
CA PRO A 12 0.35 9.73 12.34
C PRO A 12 1.62 9.22 13.07
N SER A 13 1.63 9.27 14.41
CA SER A 13 2.80 8.95 15.21
C SER A 13 2.99 7.45 15.51
N THR A 14 2.04 6.59 15.14
CA THR A 14 2.15 5.14 15.39
C THR A 14 3.03 4.44 14.37
N LEU A 15 3.67 3.33 14.78
CA LEU A 15 4.46 2.49 13.87
C LEU A 15 3.63 1.96 12.69
N ALA A 16 2.34 1.65 12.91
CA ALA A 16 1.44 1.24 11.84
C ALA A 16 1.29 2.33 10.78
N SER A 17 1.13 3.59 11.20
CA SER A 17 1.04 4.75 10.32
C SER A 17 2.34 4.95 9.54
N VAL A 18 3.50 4.83 10.20
CA VAL A 18 4.81 4.95 9.52
C VAL A 18 4.99 3.89 8.44
N ILE A 19 4.68 2.62 8.73
CA ILE A 19 4.78 1.53 7.75
C ILE A 19 3.82 1.78 6.58
N GLY A 20 2.57 2.14 6.89
CA GLY A 20 1.56 2.42 5.85
C GLY A 20 1.92 3.61 4.96
N GLU A 21 2.53 4.66 5.53
CA GLU A 21 3.02 5.80 4.76
C GLU A 21 4.19 5.45 3.85
N LEU A 22 5.15 4.66 4.33
CA LEU A 22 6.25 4.17 3.49
C LEU A 22 5.75 3.28 2.35
N ALA A 23 4.79 2.39 2.61
CA ALA A 23 4.16 1.58 1.57
C ALA A 23 3.43 2.46 0.52
N THR A 24 2.69 3.48 0.97
CA THR A 24 2.02 4.43 0.07
C THR A 24 3.03 5.23 -0.76
N GLN A 25 4.12 5.69 -0.15
CA GLN A 25 5.20 6.37 -0.84
C GLN A 25 5.85 5.45 -1.89
N ALA A 26 6.04 4.17 -1.57
CA ALA A 26 6.58 3.20 -2.53
C ALA A 26 5.67 3.04 -3.77
N LEU A 27 4.34 3.01 -3.60
CA LEU A 27 3.40 3.02 -4.74
C LEU A 27 3.55 4.28 -5.60
N LEU A 28 3.66 5.45 -4.97
CA LEU A 28 3.85 6.70 -5.69
C LEU A 28 5.21 6.77 -6.41
N VAL A 29 6.29 6.27 -5.77
CA VAL A 29 7.62 6.19 -6.38
C VAL A 29 7.60 5.25 -7.59
N GLU A 30 6.98 4.08 -7.46
CA GLU A 30 6.80 3.15 -8.58
C GLU A 30 6.06 3.84 -9.73
N ALA A 31 4.91 4.46 -9.47
CA ALA A 31 4.11 5.13 -10.49
C ALA A 31 4.91 6.20 -11.27
N ASN A 32 5.81 6.92 -10.58
CA ASN A 32 6.64 7.96 -11.19
C ASN A 32 7.97 7.46 -11.78
N LEU A 33 8.33 6.18 -11.63
CA LEU A 33 9.58 5.64 -12.17
C LEU A 33 9.56 5.62 -13.70
N HIS A 34 10.63 6.07 -14.33
CA HIS A 34 10.86 5.97 -15.77
C HIS A 34 12.31 5.52 -16.04
N PRO A 35 12.59 4.70 -17.08
CA PRO A 35 11.64 4.05 -17.99
C PRO A 35 11.02 2.77 -17.40
N LYS A 36 9.78 2.47 -17.80
CA LYS A 36 9.13 1.16 -17.57
C LYS A 36 8.38 0.71 -18.83
N PRO A 37 9.04 -0.08 -19.70
CA PRO A 37 8.48 -0.47 -20.99
C PRO A 37 7.08 -1.08 -20.88
N GLY A 38 6.12 -0.50 -21.59
CA GLY A 38 4.73 -0.94 -21.62
C GLY A 38 3.87 -0.54 -20.42
N LEU A 39 4.45 0.05 -19.36
CA LEU A 39 3.74 0.44 -18.15
C LEU A 39 3.51 1.97 -18.08
N VAL A 40 2.52 2.37 -17.28
CA VAL A 40 2.18 3.79 -17.04
C VAL A 40 3.27 4.49 -16.24
N THR A 41 3.72 5.65 -16.69
CA THR A 41 4.67 6.56 -16.02
C THR A 41 4.11 7.97 -15.93
N ALA A 42 4.82 8.88 -15.26
CA ALA A 42 4.53 10.30 -15.34
C ALA A 42 4.63 10.90 -16.76
N ARG A 43 5.25 10.21 -17.72
CA ARG A 43 5.53 10.68 -19.08
C ARG A 43 4.78 9.92 -20.19
N SER A 44 4.11 8.82 -19.87
CA SER A 44 3.51 7.92 -20.87
C SER A 44 2.48 7.00 -20.21
N THR A 45 1.38 6.69 -20.89
CA THR A 45 0.44 5.63 -20.47
C THR A 45 0.95 4.22 -20.82
N GLY A 46 2.14 4.11 -21.42
CA GLY A 46 2.68 2.82 -21.86
C GLY A 46 1.80 2.18 -22.94
N SER A 47 1.47 0.91 -22.78
CA SER A 47 0.56 0.18 -23.67
C SER A 47 -0.92 0.35 -23.32
N HIS A 48 -1.24 1.18 -22.33
CA HIS A 48 -2.58 1.31 -21.78
C HIS A 48 -3.35 2.47 -22.42
N SER A 49 -4.63 2.22 -22.70
CA SER A 49 -5.60 3.22 -23.16
C SER A 49 -6.65 3.58 -22.11
N ASP A 50 -6.67 2.84 -21.01
CA ASP A 50 -7.66 2.89 -19.94
C ASP A 50 -7.13 3.55 -18.66
N MET A 51 -5.83 3.86 -18.59
CA MET A 51 -5.23 4.45 -17.39
C MET A 51 -4.00 5.30 -17.65
N ASP A 52 -3.75 6.19 -16.70
CA ASP A 52 -2.66 7.16 -16.70
C ASP A 52 -2.08 7.38 -15.30
N ILE A 53 -1.14 8.32 -15.17
CA ILE A 53 -0.50 8.63 -13.90
C ILE A 53 -1.47 9.11 -12.82
N GLU A 54 -2.54 9.83 -13.19
CA GLU A 54 -3.55 10.29 -12.23
C GLU A 54 -4.35 9.11 -11.69
N THR A 55 -4.67 8.14 -12.53
CA THR A 55 -5.31 6.88 -12.12
C THR A 55 -4.47 6.15 -11.06
N PHE A 56 -3.15 6.12 -11.22
CA PHE A 56 -2.23 5.55 -10.21
C PHE A 56 -2.16 6.39 -8.92
N ARG A 57 -2.21 7.73 -9.01
CA ARG A 57 -2.24 8.62 -7.84
C ARG A 57 -3.51 8.45 -7.02
N LEU A 58 -4.67 8.40 -7.68
CA LEU A 58 -5.96 8.13 -7.05
C LEU A 58 -5.97 6.76 -6.35
N SER A 59 -5.45 5.75 -7.04
CA SER A 59 -5.27 4.40 -6.50
C SER A 59 -4.41 4.39 -5.23
N ALA A 60 -3.23 5.02 -5.26
CA ALA A 60 -2.35 5.07 -4.09
C ALA A 60 -2.99 5.82 -2.90
N ALA A 61 -3.71 6.92 -3.17
CA ALA A 61 -4.43 7.65 -2.13
C ALA A 61 -5.55 6.82 -1.48
N ALA A 62 -6.33 6.10 -2.29
CA ALA A 62 -7.39 5.21 -1.80
C ALA A 62 -6.84 4.04 -0.97
N LEU A 63 -5.64 3.56 -1.30
CA LEU A 63 -5.00 2.43 -0.62
C LEU A 63 -4.29 2.79 0.68
N LYS A 64 -3.89 4.05 0.90
CA LYS A 64 -3.19 4.51 2.11
C LYS A 64 -3.81 3.98 3.43
N PRO A 65 -5.12 4.14 3.70
CA PRO A 65 -5.68 3.67 4.97
C PRO A 65 -5.55 2.15 5.17
N PHE A 66 -5.57 1.38 4.08
CA PHE A 66 -5.44 -0.08 4.12
C PHE A 66 -4.01 -0.52 4.41
N MET A 67 -3.00 0.19 3.92
CA MET A 67 -1.60 -0.09 4.24
C MET A 67 -1.32 0.04 5.75
N VAL A 68 -1.95 1.03 6.39
CA VAL A 68 -1.90 1.21 7.85
C VAL A 68 -2.66 0.07 8.56
N GLU A 69 -3.85 -0.30 8.07
CA GLU A 69 -4.63 -1.38 8.69
C GLU A 69 -3.94 -2.75 8.60
N PHE A 70 -3.30 -3.08 7.48
CA PHE A 70 -2.47 -4.29 7.37
C PHE A 70 -1.33 -4.30 8.40
N SER A 71 -0.66 -3.15 8.57
CA SER A 71 0.40 -2.99 9.58
C SER A 71 -0.13 -3.18 10.99
N ARG A 72 -1.31 -2.63 11.29
CA ARG A 72 -1.99 -2.78 12.57
C ARG A 72 -2.36 -4.23 12.86
N LEU A 73 -2.91 -4.95 11.88
CA LEU A 73 -3.22 -6.37 12.01
C LEU A 73 -1.96 -7.18 12.37
N GLY A 74 -0.81 -6.84 11.79
CA GLY A 74 0.47 -7.43 12.16
C GLY A 74 0.86 -7.14 13.62
N LEU A 75 0.79 -5.87 14.03
CA LEU A 75 1.16 -5.43 15.38
C LEU A 75 0.29 -6.07 16.47
N ASP A 76 -1.01 -6.19 16.20
CA ASP A 76 -2.00 -6.70 17.15
C ASP A 76 -2.03 -8.24 17.18
N PHE A 77 -1.33 -8.93 16.28
CA PHE A 77 -1.36 -10.39 16.18
C PHE A 77 -0.48 -11.05 17.25
N SER A 78 -1.13 -11.70 18.22
CA SER A 78 -0.47 -12.41 19.32
C SER A 78 -0.19 -13.89 19.04
N GLY A 79 -0.80 -14.46 17.99
CA GLY A 79 -0.66 -15.87 17.62
C GLY A 79 0.74 -16.26 17.12
N ASN A 80 1.00 -17.55 17.07
CA ASN A 80 2.23 -18.13 16.50
C ASN A 80 2.02 -18.75 15.12
N ASP A 81 0.76 -19.01 14.75
CA ASP A 81 0.38 -19.56 13.45
C ASP A 81 0.12 -18.41 12.46
N LEU A 82 1.11 -18.11 11.63
CA LEU A 82 1.03 -17.02 10.65
C LEU A 82 -0.03 -17.24 9.57
N THR A 83 -0.55 -18.47 9.40
CA THR A 83 -1.65 -18.70 8.46
C THR A 83 -2.95 -18.01 8.91
N GLN A 84 -3.13 -17.83 10.22
CA GLN A 84 -4.26 -17.08 10.78
C GLN A 84 -4.11 -15.59 10.54
N LEU A 85 -2.90 -15.04 10.67
CA LEU A 85 -2.62 -13.65 10.28
C LEU A 85 -2.90 -13.46 8.79
N LEU A 86 -2.38 -14.32 7.91
CA LEU A 86 -2.64 -14.23 6.47
C LEU A 86 -4.14 -14.32 6.14
N THR A 87 -4.88 -15.16 6.86
CA THR A 87 -6.34 -15.29 6.72
C THR A 87 -7.05 -13.99 7.12
N SER A 88 -6.60 -13.31 8.17
CA SER A 88 -7.20 -12.05 8.61
C SER A 88 -6.94 -10.87 7.66
N LEU A 89 -5.87 -10.92 6.85
CA LEU A 89 -5.59 -9.88 5.84
C LEU A 89 -6.59 -9.92 4.67
N ARG A 90 -7.11 -11.10 4.32
CA ARG A 90 -7.96 -11.30 3.13
C ARG A 90 -9.18 -10.36 3.07
N PRO A 91 -10.05 -10.25 4.09
CA PRO A 91 -11.20 -9.35 4.03
C PRO A 91 -10.78 -7.88 3.86
N VAL A 92 -9.67 -7.45 4.49
CA VAL A 92 -9.13 -6.08 4.33
C VAL A 92 -8.63 -5.86 2.90
N GLY A 93 -7.94 -6.84 2.31
CA GLY A 93 -7.50 -6.79 0.92
C GLY A 93 -8.64 -6.72 -0.09
N MET A 94 -9.75 -7.43 0.15
CA MET A 94 -10.93 -7.35 -0.70
C MET A 94 -11.58 -5.96 -0.64
N GLN A 95 -11.65 -5.36 0.55
CA GLN A 95 -12.14 -3.98 0.70
C GLN A 95 -11.20 -2.97 0.03
N ALA A 96 -9.88 -3.13 0.20
CA ALA A 96 -8.88 -2.30 -0.44
C ALA A 96 -9.01 -2.35 -1.98
N GLU A 97 -9.24 -3.54 -2.53
CA GLU A 97 -9.47 -3.71 -3.97
C GLU A 97 -10.72 -2.97 -4.42
N GLN A 98 -11.82 -3.07 -3.67
CA GLN A 98 -13.06 -2.38 -3.98
C GLN A 98 -12.89 -0.86 -3.97
N GLU A 99 -12.29 -0.29 -2.91
CA GLU A 99 -12.03 1.15 -2.81
C GLU A 99 -11.10 1.65 -3.91
N MET A 100 -10.06 0.87 -4.23
CA MET A 100 -9.17 1.16 -5.35
C MET A 100 -9.95 1.22 -6.67
N MET A 101 -10.76 0.20 -6.97
CA MET A 101 -11.55 0.15 -8.21
C MET A 101 -12.53 1.32 -8.29
N MET A 102 -13.19 1.68 -7.19
CA MET A 102 -14.08 2.84 -7.17
C MET A 102 -13.34 4.15 -7.42
N ALA A 103 -12.18 4.34 -6.78
CA ALA A 103 -11.36 5.54 -6.94
C ALA A 103 -10.76 5.68 -8.34
N THR A 104 -10.56 4.58 -9.07
CA THR A 104 -9.98 4.55 -10.41
C THR A 104 -11.02 4.40 -11.53
N GLY A 105 -12.31 4.50 -11.25
CA GLY A 105 -13.34 4.33 -12.27
C GLY A 105 -13.39 2.90 -12.85
N GLN A 106 -13.18 1.90 -12.01
CA GLN A 106 -13.13 0.47 -12.30
C GLN A 106 -11.90 -0.01 -13.09
N VAL A 107 -10.81 0.77 -13.08
CA VAL A 107 -9.54 0.39 -13.69
C VAL A 107 -8.66 -0.38 -12.71
N ASN A 108 -8.18 -1.54 -13.14
CA ASN A 108 -7.23 -2.34 -12.38
C ASN A 108 -5.81 -1.74 -12.41
N THR A 109 -5.43 -1.05 -11.33
CA THR A 109 -4.09 -0.46 -11.15
C THR A 109 -3.24 -1.32 -10.20
N HIS A 110 -3.34 -1.06 -8.90
CA HIS A 110 -2.49 -1.61 -7.86
C HIS A 110 -3.01 -2.93 -7.26
N LYS A 111 -3.86 -3.69 -7.95
CA LYS A 111 -4.44 -4.93 -7.38
C LYS A 111 -3.39 -5.94 -6.92
N GLY A 112 -2.35 -6.15 -7.74
CA GLY A 112 -1.20 -6.98 -7.33
C GLY A 112 -0.42 -6.37 -6.17
N ALA A 113 -0.34 -5.04 -6.12
CA ALA A 113 0.34 -4.31 -5.06
C ALA A 113 -0.39 -4.45 -3.71
N ILE A 114 -1.73 -4.46 -3.68
CA ILE A 114 -2.53 -4.72 -2.47
C ILE A 114 -2.10 -6.02 -1.80
N PHE A 115 -1.90 -7.08 -2.58
CA PHE A 115 -1.48 -8.37 -2.03
C PHE A 115 -0.07 -8.31 -1.43
N ILE A 116 0.92 -7.89 -2.22
CA ILE A 116 2.33 -7.91 -1.77
C ILE A 116 2.58 -6.92 -0.63
N PHE A 117 2.05 -5.69 -0.73
CA PHE A 117 2.19 -4.70 0.34
C PHE A 117 1.34 -5.04 1.56
N GLY A 118 0.17 -5.67 1.39
CA GLY A 118 -0.64 -6.13 2.52
C GLY A 118 0.11 -7.16 3.37
N VAL A 119 0.73 -8.16 2.73
CA VAL A 119 1.57 -9.15 3.41
C VAL A 119 2.80 -8.48 4.04
N LEU A 120 3.49 -7.59 3.30
CA LEU A 120 4.70 -6.93 3.79
C LEU A 120 4.41 -6.02 5.01
N CYS A 121 3.35 -5.21 4.96
CA CYS A 121 2.94 -4.33 6.04
C CYS A 121 2.59 -5.14 7.30
N ALA A 122 1.81 -6.21 7.15
CA ALA A 122 1.48 -7.10 8.26
C ALA A 122 2.71 -7.81 8.85
N ALA A 123 3.64 -8.26 8.00
CA ALA A 123 4.88 -8.88 8.45
C ALA A 123 5.74 -7.89 9.25
N LEU A 124 5.89 -6.65 8.78
CA LEU A 124 6.62 -5.60 9.49
C LEU A 124 5.99 -5.28 10.84
N GLY A 125 4.66 -5.18 10.90
CA GLY A 125 3.93 -5.01 12.16
C GLY A 125 4.18 -6.17 13.13
N TYR A 126 4.03 -7.40 12.67
CA TYR A 126 4.24 -8.61 13.47
C TYR A 126 5.68 -8.74 13.99
N MET A 127 6.67 -8.53 13.12
CA MET A 127 8.08 -8.57 13.50
C MET A 127 8.41 -7.52 14.56
N SER A 128 7.85 -6.32 14.42
CA SER A 128 8.01 -5.24 15.39
C SER A 128 7.42 -5.59 16.75
N ALA A 129 6.20 -6.16 16.79
CA ALA A 129 5.57 -6.62 18.02
C ALA A 129 6.35 -7.74 18.73
N LYS A 130 7.05 -8.58 17.97
CA LYS A 130 7.92 -9.64 18.51
C LYS A 130 9.35 -9.15 18.83
N GLY A 131 9.65 -7.87 18.64
CA GLY A 131 10.99 -7.31 18.87
C GLY A 131 12.06 -7.83 17.89
N ILE A 132 11.65 -8.38 16.75
CA ILE A 132 12.56 -8.87 15.72
C ILE A 132 13.12 -7.66 14.97
N ARG A 133 14.42 -7.41 15.11
CA ARG A 133 15.09 -6.33 14.39
C ARG A 133 15.18 -6.66 12.91
N PHE A 134 14.70 -5.76 12.07
CA PHE A 134 14.93 -5.77 10.63
C PHE A 134 15.84 -4.59 10.25
N ILE A 135 16.69 -4.80 9.25
CA ILE A 135 17.66 -3.79 8.80
C ILE A 135 16.88 -2.64 8.17
N HIS A 136 16.98 -1.46 8.78
CA HIS A 136 16.54 -0.21 8.17
C HIS A 136 17.52 0.16 7.05
N CYS A 137 17.37 -0.45 5.88
CA CYS A 137 18.09 -0.03 4.70
C CYS A 137 17.34 1.18 4.12
N THR A 138 17.78 2.40 4.46
CA THR A 138 17.33 3.59 3.73
C THR A 138 17.93 3.53 2.33
N CYS A 139 17.26 2.86 1.39
CA CYS A 139 17.52 3.12 0.00
C CYS A 139 17.04 4.55 -0.27
N LYS A 140 17.94 5.53 -0.15
CA LYS A 140 17.69 6.90 -0.58
C LYS A 140 17.60 6.88 -2.11
N ILE A 141 16.49 6.41 -2.65
CA ILE A 141 16.18 6.64 -4.07
C ILE A 141 15.86 8.13 -4.15
N PRO A 142 16.74 8.96 -4.73
CA PRO A 142 16.44 10.38 -4.85
C PRO A 142 15.26 10.48 -5.81
N PHE A 143 14.11 10.98 -5.33
CA PHE A 143 12.91 11.22 -6.14
C PHE A 143 13.25 11.99 -7.43
N ALA A 144 14.28 12.85 -7.37
CA ALA A 144 14.81 13.63 -8.48
C ALA A 144 15.40 12.81 -9.65
N LYS A 145 15.88 11.56 -9.42
CA LYS A 145 16.45 10.74 -10.51
C LYS A 145 15.41 9.90 -11.25
N CYS A 146 14.34 9.47 -10.57
CA CYS A 146 13.30 8.63 -11.19
C CYS A 146 12.47 9.36 -12.25
N ALA A 147 12.45 10.69 -12.25
CA ALA A 147 11.65 11.51 -13.14
C ALA A 147 12.44 12.20 -14.27
N GLN A 148 13.76 12.01 -14.37
CA GLN A 148 14.63 12.85 -15.21
C GLN A 148 15.27 12.21 -16.45
N GLU A 149 15.06 10.94 -16.74
CA GLU A 149 15.50 10.33 -18.01
C GLU A 149 14.30 9.81 -18.80
#